data_AF-R2R5N6-F1
#
_entry.id   AF-R2R5N6-F1
#
_cell.length_a   1.000
_cell.length_b   1.000
_cell.length_c   1.000
_cell.angle_alpha   90.00
_cell.angle_beta   90.00
_cell.angle_gamma   90.00
#
_symmetry.space_group_name_H-M   'P 1'
#
loop_
_entity.id
_entity.type
_entity.pdbx_description
1 polymer ?
#
loop_
_entity_poly.entity_id
_entity_poly.type
_entity_poly.pdbx_seq_one_letter_code
_entity_poly.pdbx_strand_id
1 'polypeptide(L)'
;MTEISTNQGVVSDLTMQFTSSLSDVSFSTKKSFSFSQSSAASGLKSSLTSLSSSISNFESYASSDVKKLMTIHQAIEKAERGKN
;
A
#
# COMPACT_ATOMS: atom_id res chain seq x y z
N MET A 1 -20.36 26.17 14.92
CA MET A 1 -19.27 25.52 14.15
C MET A 1 -19.78 24.12 13.81
N THR A 2 -19.72 23.67 12.56
CA THR A 2 -20.25 22.35 12.17
C THR A 2 -19.36 21.25 12.75
N GLU A 3 -19.98 20.26 13.38
CA GLU A 3 -19.29 19.07 13.90
C GLU A 3 -18.77 18.24 12.70
N ILE A 4 -17.48 17.95 12.68
CA ILE A 4 -16.87 17.10 11.65
C ILE A 4 -16.51 15.79 12.32
N SER A 5 -17.29 14.73 12.05
CA SER A 5 -16.99 13.39 12.55
C SER A 5 -16.69 12.43 11.40
N THR A 6 -15.88 11.43 11.70
CA THR A 6 -15.61 10.31 10.79
C THR A 6 -16.07 9.03 11.47
N ASN A 7 -16.64 8.10 10.68
CA ASN A 7 -17.16 6.86 11.23
C ASN A 7 -16.01 5.86 11.48
N GLN A 8 -15.72 5.59 12.74
CA GLN A 8 -14.64 4.68 13.15
C GLN A 8 -14.79 3.27 12.57
N GLY A 9 -16.01 2.76 12.46
CA GLY A 9 -16.29 1.46 11.83
C GLY A 9 -15.86 1.46 10.37
N VAL A 10 -16.27 2.47 9.61
CA VAL A 10 -15.90 2.62 8.19
C VAL A 10 -14.39 2.77 8.01
N VAL A 11 -13.72 3.59 8.83
CA VAL A 11 -12.26 3.78 8.75
C VAL A 11 -11.51 2.49 9.09
N SER A 12 -11.96 1.78 10.13
CA SER A 12 -11.39 0.48 10.53
C SER A 12 -11.57 -0.57 9.45
N ASP A 13 -12.78 -0.70 8.89
CA ASP A 13 -13.09 -1.67 7.83
C ASP A 13 -12.27 -1.40 6.56
N LEU A 14 -12.16 -0.13 6.14
CA LEU A 14 -11.34 0.25 4.99
C LEU A 14 -9.86 -0.05 5.23
N THR A 15 -9.35 0.28 6.43
CA THR A 15 -7.95 0.02 6.82
C THR A 15 -7.65 -1.48 6.79
N MET A 16 -8.57 -2.30 7.31
CA MET A 16 -8.45 -3.75 7.37
C MET A 16 -8.48 -4.37 5.96
N GLN A 17 -9.45 -3.98 5.14
CA GLN A 17 -9.58 -4.47 3.76
C GLN A 17 -8.34 -4.12 2.94
N PHE A 18 -7.87 -2.86 3.00
CA PHE A 18 -6.65 -2.46 2.29
C PHE A 18 -5.41 -3.20 2.77
N THR A 19 -5.25 -3.37 4.08
CA THR A 19 -4.10 -4.10 4.64
C THR A 19 -4.10 -5.56 4.17
N SER A 20 -5.28 -6.21 4.17
CA SER A 20 -5.44 -7.58 3.67
C SER A 20 -5.16 -7.68 2.18
N SER A 21 -5.70 -6.77 1.37
CA SER A 21 -5.45 -6.79 -0.08
C SER A 21 -3.99 -6.49 -0.43
N LEU A 22 -3.28 -5.69 0.38
CA LEU A 22 -1.86 -5.44 0.16
C LEU A 22 -0.98 -6.67 0.40
N SER A 23 -1.33 -7.53 1.36
CA SER A 23 -0.59 -8.78 1.56
C SER A 23 -0.69 -9.75 0.38
N ASP A 24 -1.73 -9.62 -0.46
CA ASP A 24 -1.89 -10.41 -1.67
C ASP A 24 -1.03 -9.90 -2.83
N VAL A 25 -0.53 -8.66 -2.76
CA VAL A 25 0.25 -7.99 -3.83
C VAL A 25 1.75 -8.30 -3.69
N SER A 26 2.10 -9.55 -3.39
CA SER A 26 3.53 -9.94 -3.36
C SER A 26 3.99 -10.49 -4.70
N PHE A 27 5.03 -9.88 -5.27
CA PHE A 27 5.70 -10.41 -6.46
C PHE A 27 7.12 -10.85 -6.12
N SER A 28 7.34 -12.15 -6.18
CA SER A 28 8.67 -12.74 -6.10
C SER A 28 9.04 -13.33 -7.45
N THR A 29 10.08 -12.80 -8.09
CA THR A 29 10.68 -13.46 -9.25
C THR A 29 11.22 -14.81 -8.79
N LYS A 30 10.70 -15.91 -9.33
CA LYS A 30 11.21 -17.24 -9.00
C LYS A 30 12.71 -17.26 -9.29
N LYS A 31 13.49 -17.47 -8.22
CA LYS A 31 14.95 -17.52 -8.27
C LYS A 31 15.36 -18.59 -9.29
N SER A 32 16.22 -18.22 -10.22
CA SER A 32 16.90 -19.09 -11.18
C SER A 32 16.19 -19.28 -12.52
N PHE A 33 16.08 -18.20 -13.29
CA PHE A 33 16.08 -18.34 -14.74
C PHE A 33 17.54 -18.42 -15.21
N SER A 34 17.99 -19.61 -15.62
CA SER A 34 19.24 -19.77 -16.38
C SER A 34 18.99 -19.24 -17.79
N PHE A 35 19.07 -17.93 -17.93
CA PHE A 35 18.92 -17.27 -19.19
C PHE A 35 20.17 -17.53 -20.04
N SER A 36 20.02 -18.29 -21.12
CA SER A 36 20.99 -18.26 -22.22
C SER A 36 21.34 -16.81 -22.54
N GLN A 37 22.61 -16.51 -22.82
CA GLN A 37 23.21 -15.19 -23.10
C GLN A 37 22.55 -14.35 -24.22
N SER A 38 21.33 -14.68 -24.65
CA SER A 38 20.51 -13.93 -25.59
C SER A 38 20.04 -12.59 -25.03
N SER A 39 20.00 -11.57 -25.89
CA SER A 39 19.47 -10.23 -25.60
C SER A 39 18.02 -10.26 -25.08
N ALA A 40 17.18 -11.16 -25.61
CA ALA A 40 15.79 -11.33 -25.18
C ALA A 40 15.68 -11.70 -23.69
N ALA A 41 16.57 -12.57 -23.22
CA ALA A 41 16.58 -13.04 -21.85
C ALA A 41 17.06 -11.97 -20.85
N SER A 42 18.06 -11.16 -21.25
CA SER A 42 18.47 -9.96 -20.51
C SER A 42 17.37 -8.90 -20.46
N GLY A 43 16.63 -8.72 -21.57
CA GLY A 43 15.47 -7.82 -21.63
C GLY A 43 14.37 -8.25 -20.65
N LEU A 44 13.99 -9.54 -20.66
CA LEU A 44 13.03 -10.10 -19.72
C LEU A 44 13.46 -9.94 -18.26
N LYS A 45 14.74 -10.19 -17.95
CA LYS A 45 15.28 -9.98 -16.60
C LYS A 45 15.12 -8.51 -16.16
N SER A 46 15.43 -7.57 -17.05
CA SER A 46 15.27 -6.13 -16.78
C SER A 46 13.81 -5.78 -16.50
N SER A 47 12.89 -6.21 -17.38
CA SER A 47 11.46 -5.98 -17.21
C SER A 47 10.91 -6.58 -15.91
N LEU A 48 11.30 -7.80 -15.55
CA LEU A 48 10.90 -8.44 -14.30
C LEU A 48 11.46 -7.72 -13.07
N THR A 49 12.67 -7.18 -13.17
CA THR A 49 13.30 -6.38 -12.11
C THR A 49 12.55 -5.06 -11.93
N SER A 50 12.26 -4.35 -13.02
CA SER A 50 11.46 -3.12 -13.00
C SER A 50 10.07 -3.36 -12.43
N LEU A 51 9.39 -4.44 -12.84
CA LEU A 51 8.09 -4.82 -12.31
C LEU A 51 8.15 -5.08 -10.80
N SER A 52 9.17 -5.81 -10.33
CA SER A 52 9.38 -6.04 -8.90
C SER A 52 9.54 -4.73 -8.14
N SER A 53 10.34 -3.79 -8.65
CA SER A 53 10.52 -2.47 -8.03
C SER A 53 9.22 -1.65 -8.03
N SER A 54 8.46 -1.68 -9.12
CA SER A 54 7.16 -0.99 -9.21
C SER A 54 6.16 -1.53 -8.19
N ILE A 55 6.10 -2.86 -8.02
CA ILE A 55 5.21 -3.50 -7.04
C ILE A 55 5.64 -3.14 -5.61
N SER A 56 6.93 -3.22 -5.28
CA SER A 56 7.41 -2.82 -3.95
C SER A 56 7.16 -1.35 -3.63
N ASN A 57 7.30 -0.46 -4.62
CA ASN A 57 6.98 0.96 -4.44
C ASN A 57 5.47 1.16 -4.21
N PHE A 58 4.63 0.45 -4.97
CA PHE A 58 3.18 0.48 -4.78
C PHE A 58 2.78 0.01 -3.38
N GLU A 59 3.30 -1.12 -2.91
CA GLU A 59 3.06 -1.64 -1.56
C GLU A 59 3.44 -0.60 -0.49
N SER A 60 4.60 0.04 -0.65
CA SER A 60 5.11 1.06 0.26
C SER A 60 4.19 2.30 0.32
N TYR A 61 3.78 2.83 -0.84
CA TYR A 61 2.90 3.99 -0.91
C TYR A 61 1.51 3.69 -0.37
N ALA A 62 0.93 2.55 -0.75
CA ALA A 62 -0.38 2.15 -0.25
C ALA A 62 -0.38 1.94 1.28
N SER A 63 0.66 1.30 1.84
CA SER A 63 0.81 1.19 3.30
C SER A 63 0.91 2.55 3.98
N SER A 64 1.64 3.49 3.38
CA SER A 64 1.75 4.87 3.87
C SER A 64 0.39 5.58 3.88
N ASP A 65 -0.39 5.44 2.81
CA ASP A 65 -1.68 6.11 2.69
C ASP A 65 -2.74 5.55 3.65
N VAL A 66 -2.74 4.22 3.89
CA VAL A 66 -3.58 3.60 4.93
C VAL A 66 -3.25 4.15 6.32
N LYS A 67 -1.96 4.33 6.64
CA LYS A 67 -1.54 4.94 7.92
C LYS A 67 -1.96 6.40 8.04
N LYS A 68 -1.91 7.16 6.94
CA LYS A 68 -2.37 8.55 6.92
C LYS A 68 -3.88 8.64 7.17
N LEU A 69 -4.67 7.74 6.59
CA LEU A 69 -6.12 7.69 6.82
C LEU A 69 -6.44 7.55 8.32
N MET A 70 -5.78 6.61 9.00
CA MET A 70 -5.92 6.43 10.45
C MET A 70 -5.48 7.67 11.25
N THR A 71 -4.37 8.30 10.86
CA THR A 71 -3.87 9.52 11.51
C THR A 71 -4.86 10.68 11.37
N ILE A 72 -5.45 10.85 10.18
CA ILE A 72 -6.45 11.89 9.92
C ILE A 72 -7.71 11.64 10.78
N HIS A 73 -8.18 10.40 10.85
CA HIS A 73 -9.31 10.03 11.71
C HIS A 73 -9.06 10.42 13.18
N GLN A 74 -7.90 10.03 13.73
CA GLN A 74 -7.52 10.36 15.10
C GLN A 74 -7.40 11.88 15.34
N ALA A 75 -6.88 12.62 14.35
CA ALA A 75 -6.78 14.07 14.44
C ALA A 75 -8.16 14.74 14.47
N ILE A 76 -9.12 14.25 13.67
CA ILE A 76 -10.52 14.70 13.67
C ILE A 76 -11.17 14.41 15.02
N GLU A 77 -11.07 13.18 15.54
CA GLU A 77 -11.64 12.82 16.85
C GLU A 77 -11.08 13.71 17.98
N LYS A 78 -9.76 13.96 17.98
CA LYS A 78 -9.12 14.82 18.98
C LYS A 78 -9.59 16.27 18.88
N ALA A 79 -9.73 16.78 17.66
CA ALA A 79 -10.18 18.15 17.43
C ALA A 79 -11.63 18.36 17.90
N GLU A 80 -12.52 17.40 17.67
CA GLU A 80 -13.91 17.51 18.12
C GLU A 80 -14.05 17.32 19.64
N ARG A 81 -13.31 16.40 20.25
CA ARG A 81 -13.31 16.24 21.73
C ARG A 81 -12.78 17.48 22.46
N GLY A 82 -11.87 18.24 21.86
CA GLY A 82 -11.35 19.48 22.44
C GLY A 82 -12.23 20.72 22.24
N LYS A 83 -13.32 20.61 21.47
CA LYS A 83 -14.33 21.67 21.27
C LYS A 83 -15.51 21.58 22.24
N ASN A 84 -15.67 20.44 22.92
CA ASN A 84 -16.67 20.21 23.98
C ASN A 84 -16.06 20.47 25.36
#